data_AF-A0A6V7LYB4-F1
#
_entry.id   AF-A0A6V7LYB4-F1
#
_cell.length_a   1.000
_cell.length_b   1.000
_cell.length_c   1.000
_cell.angle_alpha   90.00
_cell.angle_beta   90.00
_cell.angle_gamma   90.00
#
_symmetry.space_group_name_H-M   'P 1'
#
loop_
_entity.id
_entity.type
_entity.pdbx_description
1 polymer ?
#
loop_
_entity_poly.entity_id
_entity_poly.type
_entity_poly.pdbx_seq_one_letter_code
_entity_poly.pdbx_strand_id
1 'polypeptide(L)' 'KKLDNDGVFIYPSSPFPASYHYSYFFRPYNFGYWCLFNVLRLPSCQVPLGLDSEGMPVGVQ' A
#
# COMPACT_ATOMS: atom_id res chain seq x y z
N LYS A 1 6.84 19.27 -7.48
CA LYS A 1 5.90 20.15 -6.74
C LYS A 1 5.65 19.46 -5.40
N LYS A 2 5.90 20.11 -4.26
CA LYS A 2 5.63 19.52 -2.93
C LYS A 2 4.10 19.47 -2.71
N LEU A 3 3.64 18.60 -1.81
CA LEU A 3 2.25 18.61 -1.33
C LEU A 3 1.99 19.96 -0.64
N ASP A 4 0.83 20.54 -0.93
CA ASP A 4 0.32 21.75 -0.26
C ASP A 4 -0.34 21.37 1.08
N ASN A 5 -0.81 22.34 1.86
CA ASN A 5 -1.37 22.11 3.20
C ASN A 5 -2.57 21.13 3.23
N ASP A 6 -3.39 21.12 2.18
CA ASP A 6 -4.55 20.22 2.03
C ASP A 6 -4.28 19.05 1.05
N GLY A 7 -3.00 18.80 0.74
CA GLY A 7 -2.60 17.77 -0.20
C GLY A 7 -2.79 16.37 0.38
N VAL A 8 -3.54 15.51 -0.31
CA VAL A 8 -3.60 14.07 -0.03
C VAL A 8 -2.63 13.34 -0.95
N PHE A 9 -1.82 12.46 -0.38
CA PHE A 9 -0.95 11.57 -1.14
C PHE A 9 -1.61 10.21 -1.28
N ILE A 10 -1.95 9.84 -2.50
CA ILE A 10 -2.49 8.50 -2.81
C ILE A 10 -1.33 7.59 -3.15
N TYR A 11 -1.18 6.51 -2.39
CA TYR A 11 -0.09 5.58 -2.58
C TYR A 11 -0.61 4.13 -2.65
N PRO A 12 0.03 3.21 -3.40
CA PRO A 12 -0.38 1.81 -3.39
C PRO A 12 -0.12 1.18 -2.01
N SER A 13 -1.03 0.31 -1.59
CA SER A 13 -0.92 -0.36 -0.28
C SER A 13 0.12 -1.48 -0.27
N SER A 14 0.28 -2.12 -1.42
CA SER A 14 1.18 -3.24 -1.66
C SER A 14 1.44 -3.33 -3.16
N PRO A 15 2.62 -3.80 -3.60
CA PRO A 15 2.93 -4.00 -5.02
C PRO A 15 2.12 -5.14 -5.67
N PHE A 16 1.52 -6.02 -4.87
CA PHE A 16 0.71 -7.14 -5.35
C PHE A 16 -0.61 -7.24 -4.55
N PRO A 17 -1.67 -7.78 -5.16
CA PRO A 17 -2.85 -8.28 -4.45
C PRO A 17 -2.47 -9.35 -3.41
N ALA A 18 -3.46 -9.83 -2.64
CA ALA A 18 -3.23 -10.79 -1.56
C ALA A 18 -2.38 -11.99 -2.03
N SER A 19 -1.12 -12.02 -1.58
CA SER A 19 -0.14 -13.00 -2.07
C SER A 19 -0.29 -14.33 -1.35
N TYR A 20 0.11 -15.42 -2.02
CA TYR A 20 0.11 -16.76 -1.42
C TYR A 20 0.93 -16.79 -0.13
N HIS A 21 0.51 -17.65 0.80
CA HIS A 21 1.28 -17.91 2.02
C HIS A 21 2.73 -18.23 1.68
N TYR A 22 3.66 -17.73 2.51
CA TYR A 22 5.11 -17.91 2.37
C TYR A 22 5.79 -17.19 1.20
N SER A 23 5.05 -16.63 0.23
CA SER A 23 5.65 -15.87 -0.88
C SER A 23 6.43 -14.63 -0.43
N TYR A 24 6.07 -14.05 0.73
CA TYR A 24 6.73 -12.88 1.30
C TYR A 24 8.20 -13.12 1.68
N PHE A 25 8.61 -14.36 1.96
CA PHE A 25 10.02 -14.68 2.23
C PHE A 25 10.95 -14.32 1.06
N PHE A 26 10.43 -14.35 -0.16
CA PHE A 26 11.18 -14.01 -1.37
C PHE A 26 11.07 -12.53 -1.75
N ARG A 27 10.26 -11.74 -1.03
CA ARG A 27 10.00 -10.33 -1.32
C ARG A 27 10.14 -9.47 -0.05
N PRO A 28 11.30 -9.51 0.63
CA PRO A 28 11.47 -8.93 1.96
C PRO A 28 11.37 -7.41 1.98
N TYR A 29 11.39 -6.73 0.83
CA TYR A 29 11.32 -5.26 0.74
C TYR A 29 9.91 -4.72 0.49
N ASN A 30 8.91 -5.58 0.28
CA ASN A 30 7.53 -5.14 0.03
C ASN A 30 6.91 -4.38 1.21
N PHE A 31 7.40 -4.60 2.43
CA PHE A 31 6.96 -3.84 3.61
C PHE A 31 7.26 -2.33 3.50
N GLY A 32 8.18 -1.94 2.60
CA GLY A 32 8.54 -0.56 2.32
C GLY A 32 7.33 0.36 2.06
N TYR A 33 6.30 -0.19 1.42
CA TYR A 33 5.12 0.55 1.00
C TYR A 33 4.36 1.19 2.16
N TRP A 34 4.23 0.48 3.28
CA TRP A 34 3.57 0.99 4.48
C TRP A 34 4.56 1.43 5.56
N CYS A 35 5.77 0.87 5.60
CA CYS A 35 6.73 1.20 6.66
C CYS A 35 7.23 2.64 6.58
N LEU A 36 7.29 3.21 5.37
CA LEU A 36 7.70 4.59 5.16
C LEU A 36 6.81 5.56 5.96
N PHE A 37 5.50 5.35 5.93
CA PHE A 37 4.53 6.19 6.63
C PHE A 37 4.63 6.02 8.15
N ASN A 38 4.90 4.79 8.62
CA ASN A 38 5.13 4.52 10.04
C ASN A 38 6.39 5.22 10.57
N VAL A 39 7.51 5.15 9.83
CA VAL A 39 8.78 5.77 10.23
C VAL A 39 8.69 7.29 10.21
N LEU A 40 8.02 7.85 9.20
CA LEU A 40 7.79 9.30 9.08
C LEU A 40 6.65 9.81 9.99
N ARG A 41 5.95 8.91 10.69
CA ARG A 41 4.80 9.21 11.56
C ARG A 41 3.70 9.99 10.85
N LEU A 42 3.45 9.64 9.59
CA LEU A 42 2.37 10.21 8.78
C LEU A 42 1.09 9.40 9.00
N PRO A 43 -0.09 10.06 9.05
CA PRO A 43 -1.35 9.34 8.99
C PRO A 43 -1.50 8.68 7.62
N SER A 44 -2.01 7.45 7.59
CA SER A 44 -2.36 6.73 6.36
C SER A 44 -3.67 5.98 6.57
N CYS A 45 -4.48 5.85 5.52
CA CYS A 45 -5.79 5.24 5.59
C CYS A 45 -5.98 4.29 4.41
N GLN A 46 -6.21 3.02 4.71
CA GLN A 46 -6.43 2.00 3.70
C GLN A 46 -7.85 2.12 3.10
N VAL A 47 -7.93 2.36 1.80
CA VAL A 47 -9.19 2.43 1.05
C VAL A 47 -9.27 1.28 0.05
N PRO A 48 -10.22 0.33 0.21
CA PRO A 48 -10.42 -0.74 -0.77
C PRO A 48 -11.00 -0.17 -2.07
N LEU A 49 -10.43 -0.58 -3.20
CA LEU A 49 -10.87 -0.16 -4.55
C LEU A 49 -11.73 -1.22 -5.25
N GLY A 50 -11.84 -2.41 -4.66
CA GLY A 50 -12.62 -3.52 -5.21
C GLY A 50 -11.76 -4.75 -5.45
N LEU A 51 -12.16 -5.55 -6.43
CA LEU A 51 -11.47 -6.77 -6.83
C LEU A 51 -10.77 -6.56 -8.19
N ASP A 52 -9.63 -7.22 -8.38
CA ASP A 52 -8.99 -7.31 -9.68
C ASP A 52 -9.69 -8.33 -10.60
N SER A 53 -9.13 -8.55 -11.78
CA SER A 53 -9.67 -9.51 -12.77
C SER A 53 -9.67 -10.96 -12.29
N GLU A 54 -8.88 -11.29 -11.27
CA GLU A 54 -8.80 -12.63 -10.68
C GLU A 54 -9.66 -12.74 -9.41
N GLY A 55 -10.41 -11.69 -9.05
CA GLY A 55 -11.27 -11.66 -7.87
C GLY A 55 -10.54 -11.35 -6.57
N MET A 56 -9.30 -10.87 -6.64
CA MET A 56 -8.46 -10.57 -5.47
C MET A 56 -8.61 -9.11 -5.03
N PRO A 57 -8.63 -8.84 -3.71
CA PRO A 57 -8.86 -7.48 -3.21
C PRO A 57 -7.66 -6.57 -3.48
N VAL A 58 -7.95 -5.35 -3.95
CA VAL A 58 -6.97 -4.29 -4.20
C VAL A 58 -7.35 -2.99 -3.47
N GLY A 59 -6.37 -2.17 -3.15
CA GLY A 59 -6.58 -0.92 -2.42
C GLY A 59 -5.40 0.04 -2.48
N VAL A 60 -5.66 1.28 -2.06
CA VAL A 60 -4.69 2.37 -1.90
C VAL A 60 -4.68 2.88 -0.47
N GLN A 61 -3.64 3.62 -0.11
CA GLN A 61 -3.39 4.15 1.24
C GLN A 61 -3.02 5.64 1.24
#